data_AF-A0A965P8S9-F1
#
_entry.id   AF-A0A965P8S9-F1
#
_cell.length_a   1.000
_cell.length_b   1.000
_cell.length_c   1.000
_cell.angle_alpha   90.00
_cell.angle_beta   90.00
_cell.angle_gamma   90.00
#
_symmetry.space_group_name_H-M   'P 1'
#
loop_
_entity.id
_entity.type
_entity.pdbx_description
1 polymer ?
#
loop_
_entity_poly.entity_id
_entity_poly.type
_entity_poly.pdbx_seq_one_letter_code
_entity_poly.pdbx_strand_id
1 'polypeptide(L)'
;MSDAKDDLQSLAVVEEKDGSATIDLPDGMDNPQAEEEKEEVEAAERDNQQDSQDNEDYPDDSDAVREQKRLKRRARKEYHKQVQTAEKAELQLLRRQVSEMAEKMAVQEKKSLASDFARLDKTIEDQRARINFAKSKIAEATNNQDGELLASAQEMWFESRRNLEVLEAAKKRQIQQQESPVQTAADPVLQRHASEWMARNSWYNPADNNPDVKVALTIDQALAEEGWDPRSADYWDELDNRLQKYLPHRYTTDVVEKSTQRRPRNVVTGSGRESVSNSGSGGRNTFTLSPEQVRAMKDAGFWDDPDKRAKMIRRYAQEARQNNGNRG
;
A
#
# COMPACT_ATOMS: atom_id res chain seq x y z
N MET A 1 29.27 -33.09 -3.54
CA MET A 1 29.34 -31.86 -4.35
C MET A 1 28.02 -31.70 -5.10
N SER A 2 26.93 -31.45 -4.38
CA SER A 2 25.58 -31.44 -4.96
C SER A 2 24.65 -30.38 -4.37
N ASP A 3 25.09 -29.57 -3.41
CA ASP A 3 24.18 -28.64 -2.70
C ASP A 3 24.08 -27.23 -3.30
N ALA A 4 25.04 -26.78 -4.13
CA ALA A 4 25.04 -25.39 -4.62
C ALA A 4 24.09 -25.10 -5.82
N LYS A 5 23.40 -26.12 -6.36
CA LYS A 5 22.46 -25.95 -7.49
C LYS A 5 21.02 -25.70 -7.04
N ASP A 6 20.62 -26.20 -5.88
CA ASP A 6 19.25 -26.07 -5.38
C ASP A 6 18.99 -24.67 -4.78
N ASP A 7 20.00 -24.03 -4.17
CA ASP A 7 19.87 -22.67 -3.60
C ASP A 7 19.65 -21.57 -4.65
N LEU A 8 19.84 -21.87 -5.93
CA LEU A 8 19.65 -20.93 -7.05
C LEU A 8 18.22 -20.91 -7.58
N GLN A 9 17.42 -21.95 -7.28
CA GLN A 9 16.06 -22.09 -7.79
C GLN A 9 15.03 -21.35 -6.93
N SER A 10 15.38 -21.00 -5.68
CA SER A 10 14.49 -20.38 -4.70
C SER A 10 14.88 -18.94 -4.33
N LEU A 11 15.20 -18.09 -5.31
CA LEU A 11 15.30 -16.65 -5.05
C LEU A 11 13.88 -16.07 -4.93
N ALA A 12 13.50 -15.62 -3.74
CA ALA A 12 12.26 -14.88 -3.52
C ALA A 12 12.41 -13.49 -4.16
N VAL A 13 11.63 -13.23 -5.21
CA VAL A 13 11.63 -11.95 -5.94
C VAL A 13 10.30 -11.25 -5.68
N VAL A 14 10.35 -10.06 -5.09
CA VAL A 14 9.18 -9.20 -4.90
C VAL A 14 9.30 -8.04 -5.88
N GLU A 15 8.40 -7.97 -6.86
CA GLU A 15 8.29 -6.83 -7.76
C GLU A 15 7.45 -5.73 -7.10
N GLU A 16 8.02 -4.53 -7.01
CA GLU A 16 7.38 -3.35 -6.45
C GLU A 16 6.58 -2.60 -7.54
N LYS A 17 5.60 -1.79 -7.12
CA LYS A 17 4.72 -1.05 -8.05
C LYS A 17 5.47 -0.07 -8.97
N ASP A 18 6.67 0.32 -8.59
CA ASP A 18 7.51 1.25 -9.35
C ASP A 18 8.36 0.54 -10.42
N GLY A 19 8.25 -0.79 -10.51
CA GLY A 19 8.97 -1.65 -11.47
C GLY A 19 10.36 -2.08 -11.00
N SER A 20 10.80 -1.67 -9.81
CA SER A 20 11.94 -2.22 -9.08
C SER A 20 11.64 -3.64 -8.58
N ALA A 21 12.66 -4.45 -8.35
CA ALA A 21 12.50 -5.77 -7.77
C ALA A 21 13.51 -6.01 -6.64
N THR A 22 13.01 -6.40 -5.47
CA THR A 22 13.82 -6.71 -4.29
C THR A 22 14.00 -8.22 -4.19
N ILE A 23 15.24 -8.69 -4.12
CA ILE A 23 15.61 -10.11 -4.12
C ILE A 23 16.38 -10.47 -2.85
N ASP A 24 15.96 -11.51 -2.15
CA ASP A 24 16.75 -12.16 -1.10
C ASP A 24 17.87 -13.00 -1.74
N LEU A 25 19.14 -12.57 -1.59
CA LEU A 25 20.32 -13.33 -2.01
C LEU A 25 20.67 -14.39 -0.94
N PRO A 26 21.13 -15.59 -1.34
CA PRO A 26 21.54 -16.65 -0.43
C PRO A 26 22.79 -16.26 0.39
N ASP A 27 22.92 -16.86 1.57
CA ASP A 27 24.06 -16.69 2.48
C ASP A 27 25.38 -17.11 1.79
N GLY A 28 26.20 -16.12 1.43
CA GLY A 28 27.47 -16.31 0.71
C GLY A 28 27.75 -15.32 -0.43
N MET A 29 26.81 -14.43 -0.76
CA MET A 29 27.07 -13.29 -1.66
C MET A 29 27.10 -11.97 -0.88
N ASP A 30 28.07 -11.09 -1.14
CA ASP A 30 28.11 -9.75 -0.50
C ASP A 30 27.14 -8.78 -1.19
N ASN A 31 26.39 -7.99 -0.40
CA ASN A 31 25.49 -6.95 -0.88
C ASN A 31 26.17 -5.55 -0.89
N PRO A 32 26.49 -4.97 -2.06
CA PRO A 32 27.15 -3.68 -2.15
C PRO A 32 26.25 -2.47 -1.80
N GLN A 33 24.92 -2.60 -1.81
CA GLN A 33 24.01 -1.51 -1.40
C GLN A 33 23.98 -1.32 0.12
N ALA A 34 24.16 -2.40 0.89
CA ALA A 34 24.26 -2.31 2.34
C ALA A 34 25.56 -1.64 2.82
N GLU A 35 26.59 -1.56 1.96
CA GLU A 35 27.81 -0.79 2.23
C GLU A 35 27.60 0.72 1.98
N GLU A 36 26.89 1.11 0.92
CA GLU A 36 26.51 2.52 0.67
C GLU A 36 25.62 3.09 1.77
N GLU A 37 24.59 2.36 2.18
CA GLU A 37 23.71 2.82 3.28
C GLU A 37 24.49 3.01 4.57
N LYS A 38 25.46 2.14 4.86
CA LYS A 38 26.36 2.25 6.02
C LYS A 38 27.32 3.43 5.93
N GLU A 39 27.90 3.71 4.77
CA GLU A 39 28.77 4.88 4.58
C GLU A 39 27.99 6.20 4.68
N GLU A 40 26.74 6.25 4.21
CA GLU A 40 25.90 7.44 4.28
C GLU A 40 25.42 7.74 5.71
N VAL A 41 25.05 6.71 6.50
CA VAL A 41 24.76 6.90 7.93
C VAL A 41 26.00 7.25 8.76
N GLU A 42 27.17 6.68 8.45
CA GLU A 42 28.42 7.06 9.12
C GLU A 42 28.84 8.50 8.80
N ALA A 43 28.63 8.96 7.56
CA ALA A 43 28.90 10.35 7.19
C ALA A 43 27.97 11.33 7.92
N ALA A 44 26.68 11.00 8.05
CA ALA A 44 25.70 11.80 8.79
C ALA A 44 25.96 11.80 10.32
N GLU A 45 26.41 10.68 10.90
CA GLU A 45 26.79 10.62 12.31
C GLU A 45 28.09 11.40 12.60
N ARG A 46 29.06 11.37 11.69
CA ARG A 46 30.31 12.14 11.83
C ARG A 46 30.06 13.65 11.78
N ASP A 47 29.19 14.13 10.90
CA ASP A 47 28.81 15.55 10.82
C ASP A 47 28.08 16.03 12.10
N ASN A 48 27.23 15.16 12.67
CA ASN A 48 26.48 15.47 13.89
C ASN A 48 27.36 15.44 15.16
N GLN A 49 28.35 14.54 15.23
CA GLN A 49 29.30 14.47 16.35
C GLN A 49 30.31 15.63 16.34
N GLN A 50 30.81 16.01 15.16
CA GLN A 50 31.81 17.07 15.02
C GLN A 50 31.24 18.46 15.36
N ASP A 51 30.00 18.75 14.97
CA ASP A 51 29.34 20.03 15.26
C ASP A 51 28.80 20.15 16.70
N SER A 52 28.67 19.03 17.42
CA SER A 52 28.31 18.99 18.84
C SER A 52 29.49 19.38 19.75
N GLN A 53 30.69 18.88 19.44
CA GLN A 53 31.92 19.21 20.20
C GLN A 53 32.37 20.67 20.02
N ASP A 54 32.18 21.24 18.83
CA ASP A 54 32.65 22.59 18.48
C ASP A 54 31.77 23.70 19.09
N ASN A 55 30.51 23.36 19.41
CA ASN A 55 29.57 24.30 19.99
C ASN A 55 29.52 24.26 21.51
N GLU A 56 30.15 23.31 22.20
CA GLU A 56 30.07 23.13 23.66
C GLU A 56 30.80 24.26 24.41
N ASP A 57 30.26 24.69 25.56
CA ASP A 57 30.84 25.80 26.35
C ASP A 57 31.91 25.21 27.28
N TYR A 58 33.16 25.64 27.13
CA TYR A 58 34.25 25.18 28.00
C TYR A 58 34.48 26.16 29.16
N PRO A 59 34.96 25.68 30.33
CA PRO A 59 35.23 26.54 31.49
C PRO A 59 36.30 27.62 31.24
N ASP A 60 37.19 27.39 30.27
CA ASP A 60 38.29 28.28 29.87
C ASP A 60 37.89 29.26 28.75
N ASP A 61 36.67 29.16 28.21
CA ASP A 61 36.19 30.08 27.18
C ASP A 61 35.93 31.48 27.77
N SER A 62 36.46 32.53 27.12
CA SER A 62 36.11 33.92 27.43
C SER A 62 34.62 34.22 27.21
N ASP A 63 34.06 35.16 27.96
CA ASP A 63 32.64 35.52 27.87
C ASP A 63 32.22 35.93 26.44
N ALA A 64 33.10 36.58 25.68
CA ALA A 64 32.87 36.93 24.29
C ALA A 64 32.76 35.71 23.36
N VAL A 65 33.55 34.65 23.57
CA VAL A 65 33.50 33.41 22.80
C VAL A 65 32.22 32.63 23.12
N ARG A 66 31.80 32.61 24.39
CA ARG A 66 30.54 31.98 24.83
C ARG A 66 29.31 32.68 24.22
N GLU A 67 29.33 34.02 24.15
CA GLU A 67 28.27 34.79 23.49
C GLU A 67 28.20 34.52 21.98
N GLN A 68 29.35 34.43 21.29
CA GLN A 68 29.39 34.08 19.87
C GLN A 68 28.87 32.66 19.60
N LYS A 69 29.27 31.66 20.41
CA LYS A 69 28.72 30.29 20.33
C LYS A 69 27.20 30.29 20.54
N ARG A 70 26.68 31.02 21.52
CA ARG A 70 25.23 31.17 21.76
C ARG A 70 24.49 31.80 20.59
N LEU A 71 25.07 32.83 19.95
CA LEU A 71 24.50 33.45 18.75
C LEU A 71 24.50 32.48 17.57
N LYS A 72 25.57 31.71 17.36
CA LYS A 72 25.65 30.66 16.33
C LYS A 72 24.57 29.58 16.54
N ARG A 73 24.38 29.10 17.77
CA ARG A 73 23.33 28.13 18.12
C ARG A 73 21.92 28.70 17.87
N ARG A 74 21.66 29.97 18.22
CA ARG A 74 20.37 30.64 17.95
C ARG A 74 20.12 30.78 16.46
N ALA A 75 21.09 31.29 15.70
CA ALA A 75 21.00 31.44 14.25
C ALA A 75 20.73 30.09 13.56
N ARG A 76 21.42 29.02 13.99
CA ARG A 76 21.18 27.65 13.48
C ARG A 76 19.78 27.13 13.82
N LYS A 77 19.31 27.33 15.05
CA LYS A 77 17.95 26.94 15.47
C LYS A 77 16.89 27.70 14.68
N GLU A 78 17.10 28.99 14.42
CA GLU A 78 16.21 29.82 13.62
C GLU A 78 16.24 29.39 12.15
N TYR A 79 17.41 29.09 11.59
CA TYR A 79 17.54 28.55 10.24
C TYR A 79 16.80 27.21 10.09
N HIS A 80 17.04 26.24 10.98
CA HIS A 80 16.31 24.96 10.98
C HIS A 80 14.80 25.15 11.14
N LYS A 81 14.38 26.07 12.01
CA LYS A 81 12.96 26.40 12.16
C LYS A 81 12.39 26.98 10.87
N GLN A 82 13.11 27.87 10.19
CA GLN A 82 12.69 28.46 8.93
C GLN A 82 12.59 27.41 7.82
N VAL A 83 13.59 26.53 7.70
CA VAL A 83 13.58 25.39 6.77
C VAL A 83 12.38 24.49 7.03
N GLN A 84 12.16 24.07 8.28
CA GLN A 84 11.01 23.25 8.65
C GLN A 84 9.67 23.97 8.37
N THR A 85 9.58 25.28 8.58
CA THR A 85 8.36 26.02 8.25
C THR A 85 8.14 26.15 6.75
N ALA A 86 9.21 26.33 5.97
CA ALA A 86 9.15 26.41 4.51
C ALA A 86 8.74 25.06 3.92
N GLU A 87 9.36 23.97 4.37
CA GLU A 87 9.03 22.60 3.99
C GLU A 87 7.58 22.25 4.34
N LYS A 88 7.12 22.61 5.56
CA LYS A 88 5.71 22.42 5.95
C LYS A 88 4.76 23.23 5.07
N ALA A 89 5.10 24.46 4.71
CA ALA A 89 4.27 25.29 3.84
C ALA A 89 4.20 24.72 2.42
N GLU A 90 5.33 24.21 1.90
CA GLU A 90 5.39 23.53 0.61
C GLU A 90 4.56 22.24 0.61
N LEU A 91 4.70 21.40 1.63
CA LEU A 91 3.90 20.18 1.78
C LEU A 91 2.40 20.50 1.87
N GLN A 92 2.01 21.57 2.56
CA GLN A 92 0.62 22.02 2.60
C GLN A 92 0.12 22.47 1.22
N LEU A 93 0.91 23.22 0.48
CA LEU A 93 0.58 23.67 -0.86
C LEU A 93 0.43 22.48 -1.81
N LEU A 94 1.34 21.50 -1.74
CA LEU A 94 1.29 20.29 -2.55
C LEU A 94 0.05 19.44 -2.20
N ARG A 95 -0.25 19.25 -0.91
CA ARG A 95 -1.48 18.57 -0.48
C ARG A 95 -2.73 19.25 -1.01
N ARG A 96 -2.77 20.59 -0.98
CA ARG A 96 -3.88 21.38 -1.53
C ARG A 96 -4.03 21.17 -3.04
N GLN A 97 -2.93 21.18 -3.78
CA GLN A 97 -2.95 20.90 -5.22
C GLN A 97 -3.44 19.49 -5.52
N VAL A 98 -3.01 18.49 -4.76
CA VAL A 98 -3.48 17.10 -4.90
C VAL A 98 -4.97 17.00 -4.61
N SER A 99 -5.47 17.63 -3.54
CA SER A 99 -6.90 17.63 -3.24
C SER A 99 -7.72 18.35 -4.31
N GLU A 100 -7.23 19.48 -4.83
CA GLU A 100 -7.91 20.23 -5.90
C GLU A 100 -7.93 19.43 -7.21
N MET A 101 -6.85 18.70 -7.55
CA MET A 101 -6.84 17.81 -8.71
C MET A 101 -7.80 16.64 -8.51
N ALA A 102 -7.80 16.01 -7.34
CA ALA A 102 -8.70 14.90 -7.03
C ALA A 102 -10.17 15.34 -7.14
N GLU A 103 -10.51 16.53 -6.65
CA GLU A 103 -11.86 17.08 -6.79
C GLU A 103 -12.23 17.36 -8.25
N LYS A 104 -11.32 17.95 -9.02
CA LYS A 104 -11.53 18.19 -10.47
C LYS A 104 -11.74 16.87 -11.23
N MET A 105 -10.94 15.86 -10.93
CA MET A 105 -11.08 14.52 -11.52
C MET A 105 -12.43 13.90 -11.16
N ALA A 106 -12.83 13.94 -9.88
CA ALA A 106 -14.13 13.42 -9.45
C ALA A 106 -15.31 14.16 -10.13
N VAL A 107 -15.21 15.48 -10.31
CA VAL A 107 -16.22 16.25 -11.05
C VAL A 107 -16.23 15.89 -12.53
N GLN A 108 -15.07 15.69 -13.14
CA GLN A 108 -14.95 15.29 -14.55
C GLN A 108 -15.51 13.89 -14.78
N GLU A 109 -15.22 12.93 -13.91
CA GLU A 109 -15.77 11.58 -13.96
C GLU A 109 -17.29 11.60 -13.84
N LYS A 110 -17.84 12.34 -12.86
CA LYS A 110 -19.29 12.53 -12.71
C LYS A 110 -19.93 13.13 -13.96
N LYS A 111 -19.30 14.14 -14.56
CA LYS A 111 -19.78 14.76 -15.81
C LYS A 111 -19.72 13.79 -16.99
N SER A 112 -18.64 13.01 -17.11
CA SER A 112 -18.50 11.99 -18.16
C SER A 112 -19.62 10.95 -18.04
N LEU A 113 -19.79 10.37 -16.85
CA LEU A 113 -20.84 9.38 -16.58
C LEU A 113 -22.24 9.93 -16.87
N ALA A 114 -22.53 11.16 -16.44
CA ALA A 114 -23.81 11.81 -16.74
C ALA A 114 -24.03 11.99 -18.26
N SER A 115 -22.97 12.34 -19.00
CA SER A 115 -23.05 12.47 -20.46
C SER A 115 -23.25 11.12 -21.17
N ASP A 116 -22.64 10.05 -20.66
CA ASP A 116 -22.80 8.69 -21.20
C ASP A 116 -24.22 8.17 -20.93
N PHE A 117 -24.76 8.41 -19.73
CA PHE A 117 -26.16 8.11 -19.42
C PHE A 117 -27.13 8.87 -20.33
N ALA A 118 -26.92 10.17 -20.56
CA ALA A 118 -27.77 10.94 -21.45
C ALA A 118 -27.74 10.42 -22.90
N ARG A 119 -26.58 9.96 -23.38
CA ARG A 119 -26.45 9.32 -24.70
C ARG A 119 -27.20 7.99 -24.75
N LEU A 120 -27.03 7.14 -23.75
CA LEU A 120 -27.73 5.86 -23.66
C LEU A 120 -29.26 6.07 -23.62
N ASP A 121 -29.75 6.99 -22.81
CA ASP A 121 -31.17 7.29 -22.71
C ASP A 121 -31.76 7.77 -24.03
N LYS A 122 -31.04 8.66 -24.74
CA LYS A 122 -31.43 9.07 -26.08
C LYS A 122 -31.49 7.90 -27.06
N THR A 123 -30.48 7.02 -27.05
CA THR A 123 -30.48 5.85 -27.95
C THR A 123 -31.60 4.86 -27.63
N ILE A 124 -31.96 4.69 -26.35
CA ILE A 124 -33.09 3.86 -25.93
C ILE A 124 -34.40 4.48 -26.41
N GLU A 125 -34.57 5.79 -26.28
CA GLU A 125 -35.75 6.51 -26.77
C GLU A 125 -35.89 6.40 -28.30
N ASP A 126 -34.80 6.57 -29.05
CA ASP A 126 -34.76 6.39 -30.50
C ASP A 126 -35.18 4.96 -30.90
N GLN A 127 -34.73 3.93 -30.18
CA GLN A 127 -35.16 2.54 -30.45
C GLN A 127 -36.63 2.30 -30.12
N ARG A 128 -37.15 2.90 -29.05
CA ARG A 128 -38.58 2.84 -28.72
C ARG A 128 -39.43 3.50 -29.82
N ALA A 129 -38.97 4.63 -30.37
CA ALA A 129 -39.63 5.27 -31.50
C ALA A 129 -39.64 4.35 -32.75
N ARG A 130 -38.51 3.70 -33.06
CA ARG A 130 -38.42 2.72 -34.16
C ARG A 130 -39.35 1.52 -33.98
N ILE A 131 -39.48 1.00 -32.76
CA ILE A 131 -40.44 -0.07 -32.46
C ILE A 131 -41.88 0.38 -32.72
N ASN A 132 -42.25 1.59 -32.31
CA ASN A 132 -43.59 2.12 -32.54
C ASN A 132 -43.85 2.37 -34.04
N PHE A 133 -42.85 2.84 -34.77
CA PHE A 133 -42.92 2.99 -36.23
C PHE A 133 -43.06 1.64 -36.93
N ALA A 134 -42.30 0.61 -36.53
CA ALA A 134 -42.44 -0.73 -37.09
C ALA A 134 -43.84 -1.31 -36.80
N LYS A 135 -44.40 -1.09 -35.60
CA LYS A 135 -45.77 -1.50 -35.26
C LYS A 135 -46.83 -0.82 -36.13
N SER A 136 -46.69 0.48 -36.41
CA SER A 136 -47.65 1.16 -37.29
C SER A 136 -47.55 0.63 -38.73
N LYS A 137 -46.34 0.31 -39.20
CA LYS A 137 -46.13 -0.34 -40.51
C LYS A 137 -46.68 -1.75 -40.59
N ILE A 138 -46.56 -2.55 -39.53
CA ILE A 138 -47.22 -3.87 -39.44
C ILE A 138 -48.74 -3.71 -39.56
N ALA A 139 -49.33 -2.74 -38.86
CA ALA A 139 -50.78 -2.49 -38.93
C ALA A 139 -51.22 -2.03 -40.33
N GLU A 140 -50.46 -1.13 -40.96
CA GLU A 140 -50.69 -0.68 -42.33
C GLU A 140 -50.60 -1.84 -43.34
N ALA A 141 -49.55 -2.66 -43.26
CA ALA A 141 -49.36 -3.83 -44.11
C ALA A 141 -50.50 -4.86 -43.94
N THR A 142 -50.94 -5.07 -42.69
CA THR A 142 -52.04 -5.99 -42.37
C THR A 142 -53.36 -5.50 -42.97
N ASN A 143 -53.65 -4.20 -42.88
CA ASN A 143 -54.85 -3.60 -43.45
C ASN A 143 -54.84 -3.63 -44.99
N ASN A 144 -53.66 -3.45 -45.59
CA ASN A 144 -53.48 -3.46 -47.04
C ASN A 144 -53.29 -4.88 -47.63
N GLN A 145 -53.23 -5.92 -46.80
CA GLN A 145 -52.95 -7.30 -47.19
C GLN A 145 -51.61 -7.47 -47.95
N ASP A 146 -50.63 -6.62 -47.63
CA ASP A 146 -49.30 -6.64 -48.24
C ASP A 146 -48.36 -7.51 -47.39
N GLY A 147 -48.04 -8.71 -47.89
CA GLY A 147 -47.18 -9.66 -47.21
C GLY A 147 -45.70 -9.26 -47.17
N GLU A 148 -45.22 -8.51 -48.16
CA GLU A 148 -43.81 -8.09 -48.26
C GLU A 148 -43.53 -6.94 -47.30
N LEU A 149 -44.43 -5.95 -47.26
CA LEU A 149 -44.37 -4.88 -46.26
C LEU A 149 -44.52 -5.42 -44.84
N LEU A 150 -45.36 -6.45 -44.65
CA LEU A 150 -45.54 -7.08 -43.35
C LEU A 150 -44.25 -7.76 -42.87
N ALA A 151 -43.60 -8.55 -43.74
CA ALA A 151 -42.36 -9.24 -43.40
C ALA A 151 -41.23 -8.26 -43.05
N SER A 152 -41.03 -7.22 -43.87
CA SER A 152 -40.00 -6.20 -43.62
C SER A 152 -40.27 -5.38 -42.34
N ALA A 153 -41.53 -5.03 -42.08
CA ALA A 153 -41.90 -4.32 -40.85
C ALA A 153 -41.75 -5.19 -39.60
N GLN A 154 -42.02 -6.49 -39.70
CA GLN A 154 -41.76 -7.45 -38.62
C GLN A 154 -40.26 -7.58 -38.33
N GLU A 155 -39.42 -7.70 -39.36
CA GLU A 155 -37.97 -7.76 -39.18
C GLU A 155 -37.43 -6.50 -38.51
N MET A 156 -37.87 -5.31 -38.95
CA MET A 156 -37.53 -4.04 -38.30
C MET A 156 -37.95 -4.02 -36.82
N TRP A 157 -39.13 -4.56 -36.50
CA TRP A 157 -39.61 -4.65 -35.12
C TRP A 157 -38.73 -5.57 -34.26
N PHE A 158 -38.39 -6.76 -34.78
CA PHE A 158 -37.54 -7.72 -34.07
C PHE A 158 -36.13 -7.16 -33.83
N GLU A 159 -35.51 -6.56 -34.84
CA GLU A 159 -34.18 -5.93 -34.72
C GLU A 159 -34.19 -4.79 -33.70
N SER A 160 -35.16 -3.88 -33.79
CA SER A 160 -35.27 -2.75 -32.87
C SER A 160 -35.50 -3.21 -31.43
N ARG A 161 -36.28 -4.28 -31.24
CA ARG A 161 -36.52 -4.86 -29.91
C ARG A 161 -35.28 -5.53 -29.33
N ARG A 162 -34.53 -6.30 -30.14
CA ARG A 162 -33.26 -6.89 -29.72
C ARG A 162 -32.26 -5.82 -29.31
N ASN A 163 -32.15 -4.75 -30.11
CA ASN A 163 -31.26 -3.63 -29.82
C ASN A 163 -31.65 -2.90 -28.52
N LEU A 164 -32.96 -2.69 -28.30
CA LEU A 164 -33.46 -2.10 -27.06
C LEU A 164 -33.09 -2.96 -25.84
N GLU A 165 -33.25 -4.28 -25.91
CA GLU A 165 -32.89 -5.18 -24.81
C GLU A 165 -31.39 -5.09 -24.47
N VAL A 166 -30.53 -5.05 -25.50
CA VAL A 166 -29.08 -4.88 -25.30
C VAL A 166 -28.76 -3.53 -24.65
N LEU A 167 -29.40 -2.45 -25.09
CA LEU A 167 -29.20 -1.11 -24.51
C LEU A 167 -29.71 -1.03 -23.06
N GLU A 168 -30.87 -1.62 -22.75
CA GLU A 168 -31.41 -1.67 -21.39
C GLU A 168 -30.53 -2.53 -20.47
N ALA A 169 -30.00 -3.66 -20.96
CA ALA A 169 -29.03 -4.46 -20.23
C ALA A 169 -27.71 -3.71 -19.99
N ALA A 170 -27.21 -2.96 -20.98
CA ALA A 170 -26.04 -2.11 -20.82
C ALA A 170 -26.27 -1.01 -19.77
N LYS A 171 -27.41 -0.32 -19.82
CA LYS A 171 -27.81 0.67 -18.81
C LYS A 171 -27.88 0.05 -17.42
N LYS A 172 -28.48 -1.13 -17.27
CA LYS A 172 -28.57 -1.83 -15.98
C LYS A 172 -27.19 -2.20 -15.44
N ARG A 173 -26.27 -2.68 -16.28
CA ARG A 173 -24.89 -2.98 -15.88
C ARG A 173 -24.14 -1.72 -15.41
N GLN A 174 -24.35 -0.59 -16.08
CA GLN A 174 -23.72 0.67 -15.72
C GLN A 174 -24.24 1.24 -14.40
N ILE A 175 -25.56 1.15 -14.14
CA ILE A 175 -26.15 1.51 -12.84
C ILE A 175 -25.63 0.58 -11.74
N GLN A 176 -25.54 -0.72 -12.00
CA GLN A 176 -25.06 -1.68 -11.01
C GLN A 176 -23.57 -1.49 -10.66
N GLN A 177 -22.74 -1.04 -11.62
CA GLN A 177 -21.37 -0.61 -11.32
C GLN A 177 -21.32 0.66 -10.45
N GLN A 178 -22.30 1.56 -10.58
CA GLN A 178 -22.39 2.78 -9.77
C GLN A 178 -22.94 2.52 -8.35
N GLU A 179 -23.86 1.56 -8.21
CA GLU A 179 -24.46 1.16 -6.92
C GLU A 179 -23.67 0.08 -6.19
N SER A 180 -22.67 -0.53 -6.84
CA SER A 180 -21.68 -1.32 -6.10
C SER A 180 -21.06 -0.36 -5.08
N PRO A 181 -21.12 -0.64 -3.77
CA PRO A 181 -20.36 0.14 -2.82
C PRO A 181 -18.94 0.09 -3.36
N VAL A 182 -18.37 1.26 -3.64
CA VAL A 182 -16.94 1.38 -3.85
C VAL A 182 -16.38 0.63 -2.66
N GLN A 183 -15.86 -0.58 -2.88
CA GLN A 183 -14.89 -1.13 -1.96
C GLN A 183 -13.79 -0.10 -2.09
N THR A 184 -13.85 0.93 -1.23
CA THR A 184 -12.81 1.91 -1.03
C THR A 184 -11.57 1.06 -1.06
N ALA A 185 -10.77 1.17 -2.12
CA ALA A 185 -9.55 0.39 -2.23
C ALA A 185 -8.89 0.55 -0.87
N ALA A 186 -8.87 -0.54 -0.09
CA ALA A 186 -8.61 -0.44 1.34
C ALA A 186 -7.30 0.32 1.44
N ASP A 187 -7.31 1.43 2.18
CA ASP A 187 -6.16 2.31 2.24
C ASP A 187 -4.92 1.42 2.49
N PRO A 188 -3.86 1.49 1.65
CA PRO A 188 -2.76 0.54 1.76
C PRO A 188 -2.14 0.52 3.16
N VAL A 189 -2.20 1.66 3.86
CA VAL A 189 -1.76 1.78 5.26
C VAL A 189 -2.68 1.01 6.20
N LEU A 190 -4.00 1.15 6.04
CA LEU A 190 -5.00 0.38 6.78
C LEU A 190 -4.82 -1.12 6.56
N GLN A 191 -4.63 -1.54 5.30
CA GLN A 191 -4.45 -2.94 4.96
C GLN A 191 -3.18 -3.52 5.60
N ARG A 192 -2.09 -2.75 5.66
CA ARG A 192 -0.86 -3.16 6.33
C ARG A 192 -1.04 -3.32 7.84
N HIS A 193 -1.67 -2.35 8.50
CA HIS A 193 -1.89 -2.45 9.95
C HIS A 193 -2.90 -3.56 10.29
N ALA A 194 -3.95 -3.72 9.50
CA ALA A 194 -4.89 -4.82 9.63
C ALA A 194 -4.21 -6.18 9.43
N SER A 195 -3.34 -6.33 8.41
CA SER A 195 -2.64 -7.60 8.17
C SER A 195 -1.63 -7.92 9.28
N GLU A 196 -0.92 -6.93 9.79
CA GLU A 196 -0.01 -7.08 10.94
C GLU A 196 -0.76 -7.48 12.21
N TRP A 197 -1.90 -6.85 12.50
CA TRP A 197 -2.74 -7.21 13.63
C TRP A 197 -3.33 -8.61 13.50
N MET A 198 -3.82 -8.99 12.30
CA MET A 198 -4.30 -10.35 12.03
C MET A 198 -3.17 -11.40 12.14
N ALA A 199 -1.95 -11.06 11.76
CA ALA A 199 -0.80 -11.95 11.92
C ALA A 199 -0.47 -12.20 13.41
N ARG A 200 -0.65 -11.19 14.28
CA ARG A 200 -0.52 -11.35 15.74
C ARG A 200 -1.71 -12.13 16.34
N ASN A 201 -2.91 -11.95 15.79
CA ASN A 201 -4.15 -12.55 16.26
C ASN A 201 -4.65 -13.67 15.33
N SER A 202 -3.94 -14.81 15.31
CA SER A 202 -4.25 -15.94 14.41
C SER A 202 -5.64 -16.56 14.59
N TRP A 203 -6.30 -16.30 15.73
CA TRP A 203 -7.67 -16.73 16.02
C TRP A 203 -8.74 -15.91 15.28
N TYR A 204 -8.37 -14.73 14.77
CA TYR A 204 -9.29 -13.83 14.08
C TYR A 204 -9.32 -14.15 12.57
N ASN A 205 -10.50 -14.50 12.08
CA ASN A 205 -10.74 -14.68 10.65
C ASN A 205 -12.07 -14.00 10.27
N PRO A 206 -12.07 -12.98 9.37
CA PRO A 206 -13.28 -12.28 8.96
C PRO A 206 -14.34 -13.16 8.31
N ALA A 207 -13.93 -14.29 7.71
CA ALA A 207 -14.83 -15.22 7.05
C ALA A 207 -15.45 -16.24 8.01
N ASP A 208 -14.93 -16.35 9.23
CA ASP A 208 -15.42 -17.31 10.22
C ASP A 208 -16.52 -16.69 11.09
N ASN A 209 -17.54 -17.48 11.43
CA ASN A 209 -18.73 -17.01 12.16
C ASN A 209 -18.60 -17.26 13.68
N ASN A 210 -17.38 -17.23 14.20
CA ASN A 210 -17.11 -17.46 15.62
C ASN A 210 -17.67 -16.32 16.48
N PRO A 211 -18.16 -16.62 17.71
CA PRO A 211 -18.66 -15.59 18.62
C PRO A 211 -17.56 -14.57 18.97
N ASP A 212 -16.30 -15.03 19.07
CA ASP A 212 -15.16 -14.17 19.34
C ASP A 212 -14.90 -13.16 18.21
N VAL A 213 -15.09 -13.57 16.95
CA VAL A 213 -14.98 -12.67 15.78
C VAL A 213 -16.08 -11.61 15.80
N LYS A 214 -17.31 -11.98 16.21
CA LYS A 214 -18.40 -11.01 16.38
C LYS A 214 -18.09 -9.98 17.46
N VAL A 215 -17.54 -10.41 18.59
CA VAL A 215 -17.11 -9.50 19.66
C VAL A 215 -16.03 -8.55 19.15
N ALA A 216 -15.05 -9.06 18.40
CA ALA A 216 -14.03 -8.24 17.77
C ALA A 216 -14.62 -7.19 16.82
N LEU A 217 -15.54 -7.59 15.93
CA LEU A 217 -16.23 -6.67 15.03
C LEU A 217 -17.06 -5.62 15.78
N THR A 218 -17.71 -5.97 16.89
CA THR A 218 -18.47 -4.99 17.67
C THR A 218 -17.57 -3.96 18.36
N ILE A 219 -16.37 -4.36 18.81
CA ILE A 219 -15.41 -3.45 19.44
C ILE A 219 -14.75 -2.55 18.39
N ASP A 220 -14.41 -3.12 17.23
CA ASP A 220 -13.92 -2.38 16.06
C ASP A 220 -14.91 -1.30 15.61
N GLN A 221 -16.20 -1.64 15.50
CA GLN A 221 -17.26 -0.66 15.21
C GLN A 221 -17.37 0.43 16.29
N ALA A 222 -17.31 0.06 17.58
CA ALA A 222 -17.36 1.03 18.67
C ALA A 222 -16.16 1.98 18.65
N LEU A 223 -14.96 1.50 18.31
CA LEU A 223 -13.76 2.34 18.16
C LEU A 223 -13.89 3.32 17.00
N ALA A 224 -14.43 2.88 15.87
CA ALA A 224 -14.72 3.74 14.73
C ALA A 224 -15.77 4.82 15.08
N GLU A 225 -16.81 4.48 15.85
CA GLU A 225 -17.82 5.43 16.33
C GLU A 225 -17.25 6.46 17.32
N GLU A 226 -16.28 6.07 18.13
CA GLU A 226 -15.54 6.96 19.02
C GLU A 226 -14.56 7.90 18.28
N GLY A 227 -14.37 7.69 16.97
CA GLY A 227 -13.55 8.54 16.12
C GLY A 227 -12.07 8.16 16.09
N TRP A 228 -11.71 6.95 16.52
CA TRP A 228 -10.36 6.44 16.33
C TRP A 228 -10.10 6.15 14.85
N ASP A 229 -8.89 6.47 14.37
CA ASP A 229 -8.53 6.27 12.96
C ASP A 229 -7.89 4.89 12.74
N PRO A 230 -8.54 3.98 11.97
CA PRO A 230 -8.01 2.64 11.68
C PRO A 230 -6.67 2.64 10.93
N ARG A 231 -6.24 3.78 10.39
CA ARG A 231 -4.93 3.95 9.74
C ARG A 231 -3.77 4.14 10.71
N SER A 232 -4.07 4.48 11.97
CA SER A 232 -3.07 4.71 13.01
C SER A 232 -2.69 3.41 13.69
N ALA A 233 -1.42 3.27 14.12
CA ALA A 233 -1.00 2.12 14.93
C ALA A 233 -1.74 2.10 16.28
N ASP A 234 -1.96 3.28 16.87
CA ASP A 234 -2.65 3.48 18.15
C ASP A 234 -4.06 2.86 18.17
N TYR A 235 -4.79 2.90 17.04
CA TYR A 235 -6.10 2.25 16.89
C TYR A 235 -6.03 0.74 17.17
N TRP A 236 -5.03 0.08 16.60
CA TRP A 236 -4.90 -1.38 16.68
C TRP A 236 -4.43 -1.83 18.06
N ASP A 237 -3.62 -1.01 18.73
CA ASP A 237 -3.23 -1.26 20.12
C ASP A 237 -4.41 -1.07 21.08
N GLU A 238 -5.26 -0.06 20.85
CA GLU A 238 -6.48 0.14 21.63
C GLU A 238 -7.54 -0.95 21.36
N LEU A 239 -7.66 -1.40 20.11
CA LEU A 239 -8.48 -2.57 19.76
C LEU A 239 -8.05 -3.80 20.55
N ASP A 240 -6.75 -4.07 20.61
CA ASP A 240 -6.19 -5.21 21.35
C ASP A 240 -6.42 -5.09 22.86
N ASN A 241 -6.23 -3.91 23.44
CA ASN A 241 -6.51 -3.63 24.86
C ASN A 241 -7.97 -3.92 25.23
N ARG A 242 -8.91 -3.50 24.38
CA ARG A 242 -10.34 -3.76 24.59
C ARG A 242 -10.66 -5.24 24.39
N LEU A 243 -10.10 -5.87 23.36
CA LEU A 243 -10.31 -7.29 23.11
C LEU A 243 -9.79 -8.15 24.26
N GLN A 244 -8.65 -7.82 24.86
CA GLN A 244 -8.13 -8.54 26.02
C GLN A 244 -9.12 -8.53 27.21
N LYS A 245 -9.91 -7.46 27.36
CA LYS A 245 -10.94 -7.34 28.40
C LYS A 245 -12.16 -8.23 28.13
N TYR A 246 -12.58 -8.37 26.87
CA TYR A 246 -13.79 -9.12 26.49
C TYR A 246 -13.51 -10.57 26.08
N LEU A 247 -12.30 -10.87 25.61
CA LEU A 247 -11.84 -12.18 25.15
C LEU A 247 -10.57 -12.63 25.87
N PRO A 248 -10.52 -12.62 27.22
CA PRO A 248 -9.29 -12.92 27.95
C PRO A 248 -8.74 -14.32 27.63
N HIS A 249 -9.59 -15.28 27.28
CA HIS A 249 -9.20 -16.64 26.90
C HIS A 249 -8.35 -16.72 25.62
N ARG A 250 -8.43 -15.73 24.72
CA ARG A 250 -7.62 -15.65 23.50
C ARG A 250 -6.23 -15.04 23.73
N TYR A 251 -6.08 -14.27 24.81
CA TYR A 251 -4.84 -13.57 25.15
C TYR A 251 -4.07 -14.22 26.32
N THR A 252 -4.68 -15.16 27.04
CA THR A 252 -4.08 -15.81 28.23
C THR A 252 -3.64 -17.24 27.99
N THR A 253 -3.75 -17.75 26.75
CA THR A 253 -3.56 -19.16 26.43
C THR A 253 -2.09 -19.63 26.35
N ASP A 254 -1.11 -18.73 26.47
CA ASP A 254 0.31 -19.10 26.56
C ASP A 254 0.84 -19.27 27.99
N VAL A 255 -0.01 -19.17 29.03
CA VAL A 255 0.45 -19.22 30.44
C VAL A 255 -0.16 -20.38 31.26
N VAL A 256 -1.04 -21.20 30.68
CA VAL A 256 -1.79 -22.21 31.46
C VAL A 256 -1.29 -23.65 31.31
N GLU A 257 -0.25 -23.91 30.50
CA GLU A 257 0.42 -25.23 30.44
C GLU A 257 1.80 -25.24 31.12
N LYS A 258 1.91 -24.55 32.26
CA LYS A 258 2.97 -24.84 33.23
C LYS A 258 2.45 -24.67 34.65
N SER A 259 1.71 -25.68 35.11
CA SER A 259 1.39 -25.91 36.51
C SER A 259 2.64 -26.30 37.32
N THR A 260 3.65 -25.44 37.38
CA THR A 260 4.72 -25.55 38.38
C THR A 260 4.49 -24.53 39.48
N GLN A 261 3.89 -25.04 40.56
CA GLN A 261 4.10 -24.64 41.96
C GLN A 261 4.39 -23.16 42.24
N ARG A 262 3.34 -22.46 42.70
CA ARG A 262 3.48 -21.21 43.46
C ARG A 262 4.37 -21.44 44.69
N ARG A 263 5.55 -20.82 44.72
CA ARG A 263 6.31 -20.50 45.93
C ARG A 263 6.35 -18.98 46.11
N PRO A 264 5.98 -18.42 47.27
CA PRO A 264 6.02 -16.97 47.47
C PRO A 264 7.35 -16.48 48.08
N ARG A 265 7.74 -15.27 47.63
CA ARG A 265 8.63 -14.24 48.23
C ARG A 265 10.14 -14.52 48.28
N ASN A 266 10.92 -13.65 47.61
CA ASN A 266 11.65 -12.59 48.32
C ASN A 266 12.18 -11.50 47.36
N VAL A 267 12.15 -10.27 47.88
CA VAL A 267 12.84 -9.07 47.41
C VAL A 267 14.33 -9.20 47.76
N VAL A 268 15.23 -8.74 46.89
CA VAL A 268 16.43 -7.92 47.19
C VAL A 268 17.28 -7.71 45.93
N THR A 269 17.82 -6.50 45.88
CA THR A 269 18.67 -5.77 44.94
C THR A 269 19.87 -6.50 44.32
N GLY A 270 20.23 -6.06 43.10
CA GLY A 270 21.55 -6.21 42.48
C GLY A 270 21.44 -6.02 40.96
N SER A 271 21.60 -4.80 40.44
CA SER A 271 22.85 -4.36 39.79
C SER A 271 23.51 -5.45 38.94
N GLY A 272 23.19 -5.45 37.64
CA GLY A 272 23.82 -6.28 36.62
C GLY A 272 23.52 -5.68 35.25
N ARG A 273 24.53 -5.11 34.62
CA ARG A 273 24.48 -4.52 33.28
C ARG A 273 24.58 -5.65 32.26
N GLU A 274 23.54 -5.84 31.44
CA GLU A 274 23.66 -6.50 30.13
C GLU A 274 22.39 -6.29 29.29
N SER A 275 22.18 -5.06 28.81
CA SER A 275 21.37 -4.85 27.62
C SER A 275 22.23 -5.18 26.41
N VAL A 276 22.29 -6.46 26.08
CA VAL A 276 22.64 -6.94 24.75
C VAL A 276 21.71 -6.27 23.75
N SER A 277 22.32 -5.44 22.92
CA SER A 277 21.78 -4.96 21.65
C SER A 277 21.22 -6.14 20.85
N ASN A 278 19.91 -6.32 20.87
CA ASN A 278 19.22 -7.22 19.95
C ASN A 278 19.05 -6.52 18.59
N SER A 279 20.17 -6.08 18.01
CA SER A 279 20.35 -6.04 16.56
C SER A 279 20.74 -7.46 16.18
N GLY A 280 19.71 -8.27 15.91
CA GLY A 280 19.87 -9.65 15.48
C GLY A 280 20.63 -9.66 14.17
N SER A 281 21.93 -9.92 14.28
CA SER A 281 22.79 -10.47 13.24
C SER A 281 22.09 -11.65 12.58
N GLY A 282 21.36 -11.34 11.52
CA GLY A 282 20.60 -12.23 10.66
C GLY A 282 19.86 -11.41 9.60
N GLY A 283 20.45 -10.28 9.21
CA GLY A 283 19.90 -9.38 8.20
C GLY A 283 19.87 -10.12 6.88
N ARG A 284 18.66 -10.30 6.34
CA ARG A 284 18.47 -10.90 5.03
C ARG A 284 19.27 -10.11 4.00
N ASN A 285 20.06 -10.83 3.22
CA ASN A 285 20.96 -10.25 2.25
C ASN A 285 20.18 -9.82 1.00
N THR A 286 19.51 -8.67 1.04
CA THR A 286 18.60 -8.24 -0.04
C THR A 286 19.29 -7.33 -1.05
N PHE A 287 19.18 -7.63 -2.35
CA PHE A 287 19.64 -6.77 -3.44
C PHE A 287 18.44 -6.23 -4.23
N THR A 288 18.48 -4.95 -4.60
CA THR A 288 17.39 -4.32 -5.36
C THR A 288 17.81 -4.08 -6.81
N LEU A 289 17.00 -4.53 -7.77
CA LEU A 289 17.18 -4.24 -9.19
C LEU A 289 16.47 -2.95 -9.57
N SER A 290 17.12 -2.14 -10.40
CA SER A 290 16.51 -0.92 -10.94
C SER A 290 15.36 -1.25 -11.90
N PRO A 291 14.36 -0.37 -12.06
CA PRO A 291 13.26 -0.59 -12.99
C PRO A 291 13.70 -0.81 -14.45
N GLU A 292 14.83 -0.23 -14.85
CA GLU A 292 15.43 -0.44 -16.17
C GLU A 292 16.02 -1.85 -16.31
N GLN A 293 16.68 -2.36 -15.28
CA GLN A 293 17.23 -3.72 -15.26
C GLN A 293 16.11 -4.76 -15.29
N VAL A 294 15.04 -4.54 -14.55
CA VAL A 294 13.85 -5.41 -14.56
C VAL A 294 13.20 -5.42 -15.95
N ARG A 295 13.03 -4.26 -16.59
CA ARG A 295 12.51 -4.17 -17.96
C ARG A 295 13.40 -4.87 -18.98
N ALA A 296 14.71 -4.67 -18.92
CA ALA A 296 15.66 -5.35 -19.81
C ALA A 296 15.61 -6.88 -19.65
N MET A 297 15.43 -7.38 -18.43
CA MET A 297 15.27 -8.82 -18.17
C MET A 297 13.94 -9.37 -18.70
N LYS A 298 12.85 -8.60 -18.61
CA LYS A 298 11.54 -8.95 -19.16
C LYS A 298 11.56 -8.96 -20.69
N ASP A 299 12.10 -7.91 -21.31
CA ASP A 299 12.21 -7.80 -22.77
C ASP A 299 13.10 -8.88 -23.39
N ALA A 300 14.16 -9.30 -22.69
CA ALA A 300 15.04 -10.38 -23.12
C ALA A 300 14.49 -11.79 -22.84
N GLY A 301 13.32 -11.90 -22.19
CA GLY A 301 12.73 -13.19 -21.81
C GLY A 301 13.52 -13.95 -20.73
N PHE A 302 14.37 -13.26 -19.97
CA PHE A 302 15.16 -13.86 -18.88
C PHE A 302 14.45 -13.81 -17.53
N TRP A 303 13.33 -13.07 -17.45
CA TRP A 303 12.55 -12.90 -16.23
C TRP A 303 11.73 -14.13 -15.84
N ASP A 304 11.16 -14.81 -16.85
CA ASP A 304 10.25 -15.95 -16.66
C ASP A 304 11.00 -17.25 -16.34
N ASP A 305 12.26 -17.38 -16.77
CA ASP A 305 13.12 -18.53 -16.49
C ASP A 305 13.90 -18.33 -15.19
N PRO A 306 13.67 -19.14 -14.12
CA PRO A 306 14.30 -18.94 -12.81
C PRO A 306 15.83 -19.02 -12.87
N ASP A 307 16.39 -19.94 -13.66
CA ASP A 307 17.84 -20.11 -13.80
C ASP A 307 18.50 -18.91 -14.50
N LYS A 308 17.84 -18.37 -15.54
CA LYS A 308 18.34 -17.21 -16.28
C LYS A 308 18.20 -15.94 -15.46
N ARG A 309 17.09 -15.80 -14.72
CA ARG A 309 16.85 -14.71 -13.77
C ARG A 309 17.94 -14.68 -12.69
N ALA A 310 18.21 -15.80 -12.04
CA ALA A 310 19.25 -15.90 -11.01
C ALA A 310 20.67 -15.60 -11.54
N LYS A 311 20.94 -15.94 -12.80
CA LYS A 311 22.23 -15.64 -13.46
C LYS A 311 22.37 -14.15 -13.79
N MET A 312 21.30 -13.51 -14.24
CA MET A 312 21.29 -12.07 -14.55
C MET A 312 21.34 -11.22 -13.28
N ILE A 313 20.61 -11.57 -12.22
CA ILE A 313 20.68 -10.91 -10.91
C ILE A 313 22.13 -10.90 -10.40
N ARG A 314 22.82 -12.04 -10.47
CA ARG A 314 24.24 -12.15 -10.10
C ARG A 314 25.14 -11.22 -10.90
N ARG A 315 24.91 -11.14 -12.22
CA ARG A 315 25.67 -10.25 -13.10
C ARG A 315 25.46 -8.79 -12.71
N TYR A 316 24.22 -8.37 -12.45
CA TYR A 316 23.90 -7.00 -12.05
C TYR A 316 24.47 -6.66 -10.66
N ALA A 317 24.41 -7.58 -9.71
CA ALA A 317 25.04 -7.39 -8.39
C ALA A 317 26.58 -7.24 -8.51
N GLN A 318 27.22 -8.04 -9.37
CA GLN A 318 28.66 -7.95 -9.62
C GLN A 318 29.06 -6.67 -10.37
N GLU A 319 28.23 -6.20 -11.29
CA GLU A 319 28.42 -4.97 -12.04
C GLU A 319 28.26 -3.74 -11.14
N ALA A 320 27.25 -3.73 -10.25
CA ALA A 320 27.07 -2.69 -9.24
C ALA A 320 28.32 -2.56 -8.35
N ARG A 321 28.90 -3.68 -7.93
CA ARG A 321 30.15 -3.69 -7.14
C ARG A 321 31.34 -3.10 -7.90
N GLN A 322 31.51 -3.46 -9.18
CA GLN A 322 32.61 -2.91 -10.00
C GLN A 322 32.44 -1.42 -10.26
N ASN A 323 31.20 -0.96 -10.45
CA ASN A 323 30.93 0.46 -10.67
C ASN A 323 31.17 1.28 -9.40
N ASN A 324 30.88 0.73 -8.21
CA ASN A 324 31.22 1.36 -6.93
C ASN A 324 32.72 1.40 -6.65
N GLY A 325 33.43 0.31 -6.89
CA GLY A 325 34.90 0.28 -6.74
C GLY A 325 35.65 1.24 -7.67
N ASN A 326 34.99 1.75 -8.72
CA ASN A 326 35.57 2.69 -9.69
C ASN A 326 35.12 4.14 -9.47
N ARG A 327 34.30 4.41 -8.43
CA ARG A 327 33.81 5.74 -8.02
C ARG A 327 34.51 6.29 -6.74
N GLY A 328 35.43 5.53 -6.17
CA GLY A 328 36.26 5.93 -5.02
C GLY A 328 37.47 6.77 -5.38
#